data_AF-X1KWV2-F1
#
_entry.id   AF-X1KWV2-F1
#
_cell.length_a   1.000
_cell.length_b   1.000
_cell.length_c   1.000
_cell.angle_alpha   90.00
_cell.angle_beta   90.00
_cell.angle_gamma   90.00
#
_symmetry.space_group_name_H-M   'P 1'
#
loop_
_entity.id
_entity.type
_entity.pdbx_description
1 polymer ?
#
loop_
_entity_poly.entity_id
_entity_poly.type
_entity_poly.pdbx_seq_one_letter_code
_entity_poly.pdbx_strand_id
1 'polypeptide(L)'
;MKMGLVDYRLCTQNYDCLTCEFDQMMQEKMAAGKTPELNQALERFKELPGSQRLCRYAFKGDVSYRVCTRLFQCATCEFAQMMEDAVQQKLANRLGSIRVLGLVNKLT
;
A
#
# COMPACT_ATOMS: atom_id res chain seq x y z
N MET A 1 -3.23 3.73 11.32
CA MET A 1 -3.59 2.31 11.23
C MET A 1 -5.12 2.19 11.24
N LYS A 2 -5.80 2.24 10.08
CA LYS A 2 -7.29 2.24 10.05
C LYS A 2 -7.89 0.84 9.87
N MET A 3 -7.11 -0.14 9.39
CA MET A 3 -7.59 -1.48 9.00
C MET A 3 -7.67 -2.50 10.14
N GLY A 4 -7.21 -2.15 11.36
CA GLY A 4 -7.28 -3.03 12.53
C GLY A 4 -6.45 -4.33 12.41
N LEU A 5 -5.52 -4.40 11.46
CA LEU A 5 -4.65 -5.57 11.24
C LEU A 5 -3.60 -5.76 12.35
N VAL A 6 -3.22 -4.67 13.00
CA VAL A 6 -2.23 -4.64 14.06
C VAL A 6 -2.75 -3.70 15.13
N ASP A 7 -2.67 -4.12 16.39
CA ASP A 7 -2.97 -3.27 17.54
C ASP A 7 -2.02 -2.07 17.62
N TYR A 8 -2.47 -1.01 18.30
CA TYR A 8 -1.64 0.16 18.51
C TYR A 8 -0.33 -0.22 19.22
N ARG A 9 0.80 0.16 18.62
CA ARG A 9 2.14 -0.10 19.13
C ARG A 9 2.98 1.18 19.02
N LEU A 10 3.67 1.53 20.10
CA LEU A 10 4.69 2.58 20.09
C LEU A 10 6.00 2.04 19.51
N CYS A 11 6.64 2.82 18.64
CA CYS A 11 7.96 2.49 18.13
C CYS A 11 9.00 2.71 19.24
N THR A 12 9.81 1.68 19.52
CA THR A 12 10.90 1.74 20.51
C THR A 12 12.29 1.85 19.88
N GLN A 13 12.38 1.68 18.55
CA GLN A 13 13.64 1.63 17.80
C GLN A 13 13.86 2.89 16.94
N ASN A 14 13.29 4.04 17.34
CA ASN A 14 13.44 5.31 16.63
C ASN A 14 13.20 5.22 15.10
N TYR A 15 12.16 4.48 14.71
CA TYR A 15 11.80 4.22 13.30
C TYR A 15 12.85 3.47 12.46
N ASP A 16 13.81 2.79 13.09
CA ASP A 16 14.64 1.79 12.39
C ASP A 16 13.82 0.54 12.09
N CYS A 17 13.10 0.55 10.96
CA CYS A 17 12.31 -0.60 10.51
C CYS A 17 13.18 -1.75 9.97
N LEU A 18 14.46 -1.50 9.60
CA LEU A 18 15.31 -2.53 9.00
C LEU A 18 15.70 -3.61 10.01
N THR A 19 15.95 -3.19 11.25
CA THR A 19 16.32 -4.08 12.36
C THR A 19 15.14 -4.42 13.28
N CYS A 20 13.95 -3.90 12.99
CA CYS A 20 12.75 -4.11 13.79
C CYS A 20 12.20 -5.53 13.63
N GLU A 21 12.27 -6.33 14.70
CA GLU A 21 11.73 -7.71 14.72
C GLU A 21 10.24 -7.76 14.35
N PHE A 22 9.46 -6.76 14.76
CA PHE A 22 8.05 -6.69 14.43
C PHE A 22 7.83 -6.49 12.92
N ASP A 23 8.63 -5.63 12.29
CA ASP A 23 8.55 -5.40 10.85
C ASP A 23 8.96 -6.66 10.08
N GLN A 24 10.07 -7.29 10.48
CA GLN A 24 10.56 -8.54 9.89
C GLN A 24 9.51 -9.65 9.96
N MET A 25 8.91 -9.88 11.13
CA MET A 25 7.83 -10.86 11.30
C MET A 25 6.62 -10.53 10.39
N MET A 26 6.25 -9.26 10.26
CA MET A 26 5.13 -8.86 9.39
C MET A 26 5.46 -9.11 7.92
N GLN A 27 6.68 -8.82 7.48
CA GLN A 27 7.13 -9.11 6.11
C GLN A 27 7.11 -10.62 5.82
N GLU A 28 7.57 -11.45 6.75
CA GLU A 28 7.54 -12.91 6.62
C GLU A 28 6.12 -13.45 6.48
N LYS A 29 5.17 -12.97 7.31
CA LYS A 29 3.76 -13.36 7.22
C LYS A 29 3.15 -13.00 5.85
N MET A 30 3.47 -11.81 5.35
CA MET A 30 3.02 -11.35 4.03
C MET A 30 3.62 -12.22 2.91
N ALA A 31 4.92 -12.50 2.96
CA ALA A 31 5.62 -13.33 1.98
C ALA A 31 5.12 -14.78 1.96
N ALA A 32 4.78 -15.33 3.12
CA ALA A 32 4.20 -16.67 3.25
C ALA A 32 2.76 -16.77 2.74
N GLY A 33 2.13 -15.66 2.34
CA GLY A 33 0.72 -15.61 1.94
C GLY A 33 -0.26 -15.91 3.09
N LYS A 34 0.24 -16.03 4.33
CA LYS A 34 -0.55 -16.31 5.52
C LYS A 34 -1.08 -15.00 6.08
N THR A 35 -2.20 -14.56 5.53
CA THR A 35 -2.90 -13.35 6.00
C THR A 35 -4.37 -13.63 6.34
N PRO A 36 -4.69 -14.66 7.15
CA PRO A 36 -6.07 -14.95 7.53
C PRO A 36 -6.74 -13.76 8.24
N GLU A 37 -5.99 -12.98 9.01
CA GLU A 37 -6.47 -11.76 9.67
C GLU A 37 -6.86 -10.67 8.65
N LEU A 38 -6.14 -10.58 7.53
CA LEU A 38 -6.47 -9.66 6.43
C LEU A 38 -7.77 -10.06 5.75
N ASN A 39 -7.94 -11.35 5.46
CA ASN A 39 -9.17 -11.84 4.85
C ASN A 39 -10.37 -11.60 5.78
N GLN A 40 -10.24 -11.91 7.07
CA GLN A 40 -11.30 -11.64 8.05
C GLN A 40 -11.61 -10.14 8.17
N ALA A 41 -10.59 -9.28 8.20
CA ALA A 41 -10.78 -7.84 8.21
C ALA A 41 -11.51 -7.37 6.95
N LEU A 42 -11.13 -7.87 5.76
CA LEU A 42 -11.78 -7.55 4.50
C LEU A 42 -13.26 -7.95 4.48
N GLU A 43 -13.62 -9.11 5.00
CA GLU A 43 -15.03 -9.52 5.10
C GLU A 43 -15.83 -8.56 6.00
N ARG A 44 -15.31 -8.18 7.17
CA ARG A 44 -15.95 -7.17 8.03
C ARG A 44 -16.14 -5.83 7.31
N PHE A 45 -15.18 -5.42 6.48
CA PHE A 45 -15.31 -4.20 5.68
C PHE A 45 -16.36 -4.31 4.57
N LYS A 46 -16.55 -5.50 3.99
CA LYS A 46 -17.61 -5.74 2.99
C LYS A 46 -19.00 -5.67 3.60
N GLU A 47 -19.16 -6.03 4.88
CA GLU A 47 -20.42 -5.96 5.61
C GLU A 47 -20.87 -4.51 5.94
N LEU A 48 -19.94 -3.56 5.97
CA LEU A 48 -20.27 -2.15 6.25
C LEU A 48 -21.29 -1.58 5.25
N PRO A 49 -22.11 -0.58 5.63
CA PRO A 49 -22.95 0.15 4.70
C PRO A 49 -22.14 0.75 3.55
N GLY A 50 -22.73 0.81 2.35
CA GLY A 50 -22.03 1.28 1.15
C GLY A 50 -21.30 2.62 1.33
N SER A 51 -21.92 3.58 2.01
CA SER A 51 -21.33 4.91 2.29
C SER A 51 -20.06 4.86 3.16
N GLN A 52 -19.88 3.80 3.97
CA GLN A 52 -18.75 3.63 4.86
C GLN A 52 -17.63 2.78 4.25
N ARG A 53 -17.87 2.14 3.11
CA ARG A 53 -16.86 1.34 2.40
C ARG A 53 -15.88 2.24 1.67
N LEU A 54 -14.99 2.91 2.39
CA LEU A 54 -13.98 3.77 1.77
C LEU A 54 -13.04 2.97 0.85
N CYS A 55 -12.69 3.56 -0.29
CA CYS A 55 -11.69 3.02 -1.21
C CYS A 55 -10.34 2.85 -0.50
N ARG A 56 -9.56 1.82 -0.84
CA ARG A 56 -8.23 1.57 -0.24
C ARG A 56 -7.32 2.80 -0.28
N TYR A 57 -7.37 3.58 -1.37
CA TYR A 57 -6.57 4.80 -1.53
C TYR A 57 -7.07 5.94 -0.64
N ALA A 58 -8.38 6.07 -0.45
CA ALA A 58 -8.95 7.06 0.48
C ALA A 58 -8.65 6.67 1.94
N PHE A 59 -8.70 5.37 2.21
CA PHE A 59 -8.43 4.81 3.51
C PHE A 59 -6.96 4.99 3.94
N LYS A 60 -6.04 4.79 3.00
CA LYS A 60 -4.61 5.07 3.18
C LYS A 60 -4.29 6.56 3.26
N GLY A 61 -5.13 7.41 2.65
CA GLY A 61 -4.96 8.86 2.58
C GLY A 61 -4.27 9.35 1.30
N ASP A 62 -4.11 8.48 0.30
CA ASP A 62 -3.58 8.86 -1.01
C ASP A 62 -4.58 9.74 -1.80
N VAL A 63 -5.88 9.66 -1.46
CA VAL A 63 -6.93 10.56 -1.95
C VAL A 63 -7.80 11.02 -0.79
N SER A 64 -8.45 12.19 -0.92
CA SER A 64 -9.24 12.79 0.15
C SER A 64 -10.47 11.96 0.53
N TYR A 65 -11.27 11.56 -0.46
CA TYR A 65 -12.49 10.79 -0.24
C TYR A 65 -12.89 10.03 -1.50
N ARG A 66 -13.25 8.76 -1.33
CA ARG A 66 -13.87 7.94 -2.38
C ARG A 66 -14.50 6.71 -1.74
N VAL A 67 -15.73 6.39 -2.11
CA VAL A 67 -16.41 5.15 -1.72
C VAL A 67 -16.08 4.04 -2.71
N CYS A 68 -15.89 2.82 -2.21
CA CYS A 68 -15.67 1.61 -2.97
C CYS A 68 -17.01 1.02 -3.43
N THR A 69 -17.19 0.89 -4.74
CA THR A 69 -18.37 0.27 -5.36
C THR A 69 -18.16 -1.20 -5.74
N ARG A 70 -16.92 -1.70 -5.65
CA ARG A 70 -16.49 -3.02 -6.15
C ARG A 70 -16.20 -4.02 -5.01
N LEU A 71 -16.69 -3.80 -3.79
CA LEU A 71 -16.45 -4.69 -2.64
C LEU A 71 -14.98 -5.09 -2.44
N PHE A 72 -14.08 -4.11 -2.56
CA PHE A 72 -12.64 -4.28 -2.44
C PHE A 72 -11.99 -5.23 -3.48
N GLN A 73 -12.67 -5.57 -4.59
CA GLN A 73 -12.10 -6.27 -5.74
C GLN A 73 -11.16 -5.34 -6.53
N CYS A 74 -10.02 -4.99 -5.92
CA CYS A 74 -9.13 -3.97 -6.46
C CYS A 74 -8.38 -4.43 -7.71
N ALA A 75 -8.15 -5.74 -7.87
CA ALA A 75 -7.44 -6.31 -9.02
C ALA A 75 -8.14 -6.06 -10.37
N THR A 76 -9.46 -5.87 -10.36
CA THR A 76 -10.28 -5.60 -11.55
C THR A 76 -10.89 -4.20 -11.53
N CYS A 77 -10.45 -3.34 -10.61
CA CYS A 77 -10.98 -1.99 -10.47
C CYS A 77 -10.20 -1.00 -11.34
N GLU A 78 -10.89 -0.27 -12.20
CA GLU A 78 -10.31 0.69 -13.15
C GLU A 78 -9.58 1.83 -12.44
N PHE A 79 -10.14 2.28 -11.31
CA PHE A 79 -9.48 3.30 -10.49
C PHE A 79 -8.19 2.78 -9.84
N ALA A 80 -8.16 1.51 -9.45
CA ALA A 80 -6.96 0.90 -8.90
C ALA A 80 -5.87 0.78 -9.96
N GLN A 81 -6.22 0.30 -11.16
CA GLN A 81 -5.32 0.23 -12.30
C GLN A 81 -4.72 1.61 -12.64
N MET A 82 -5.56 2.65 -12.76
CA MET A 82 -5.09 4.01 -13.03
C MET A 82 -4.10 4.53 -11.98
N MET A 83 -4.37 4.27 -10.69
CA MET A 83 -3.48 4.69 -9.60
C MET A 83 -2.14 3.94 -9.64
N GLU A 84 -2.15 2.64 -9.96
CA GLU A 84 -0.95 1.84 -10.13
C GLU A 84 -0.13 2.31 -11.33
N ASP A 85 -0.77 2.53 -12.48
CA ASP A 85 -0.13 3.04 -13.70
C ASP A 85 0.55 4.39 -13.46
N ALA A 86 -0.11 5.30 -12.73
CA ALA A 86 0.47 6.60 -12.38
C ALA A 86 1.73 6.47 -11.50
N VAL A 87 1.76 5.49 -10.60
CA VAL A 87 2.96 5.19 -9.79
C VAL A 87 4.06 4.60 -10.66
N GLN A 88 3.73 3.63 -11.52
CA GLN A 88 4.70 3.00 -12.42
C GLN A 88 5.32 4.03 -13.38
N GLN A 89 4.53 4.94 -13.94
CA GLN A 89 5.02 6.00 -14.81
C GLN A 89 5.98 6.94 -14.06
N LYS A 90 5.65 7.32 -12.83
CA LYS A 90 6.54 8.14 -11.99
C LYS A 90 7.87 7.43 -11.70
N LEU A 91 7.82 6.13 -11.42
CA LEU A 91 9.03 5.31 -11.20
C LEU A 91 9.87 5.22 -12.47
N ALA A 92 9.26 4.94 -13.63
CA ALA A 92 9.94 4.89 -14.92
C ALA A 92 10.62 6.23 -15.25
N ASN A 93 9.96 7.36 -15.01
CA ASN A 93 10.53 8.69 -15.23
C ASN A 93 11.74 8.96 -14.32
N ARG A 94 11.66 8.55 -13.04
CA ARG A 94 12.77 8.68 -12.10
C ARG A 94 13.96 7.81 -12.51
N LEU A 95 13.71 6.55 -12.87
CA LEU A 95 14.75 5.63 -13.35
C LEU A 95 15.40 6.15 -14.64
N GLY A 96 14.61 6.68 -15.58
CA GLY A 96 15.11 7.35 -16.78
C GLY A 96 16.02 8.53 -16.45
N SER A 97 15.61 9.37 -15.49
CA SER A 97 16.40 10.53 -15.05
C SER A 97 17.75 10.12 -14.43
N ILE A 98 17.77 9.07 -13.61
CA ILE A 98 19.01 8.51 -13.03
C ILE A 98 19.92 7.97 -14.13
N ARG A 99 19.37 7.27 -15.13
CA ARG A 99 20.13 6.73 -16.26
C ARG A 99 20.75 7.84 -17.10
N VAL A 100 20.04 8.96 -17.32
CA VAL A 100 20.57 10.15 -18.00
C VAL A 100 21.71 10.77 -17.20
N LEU A 101 21.54 10.98 -15.89
CA LEU A 101 22.59 11.50 -15.00
C LEU A 101 23.85 10.62 -15.02
N GLY A 102 23.69 9.29 -14.97
CA GLY A 102 24.81 8.34 -15.04
C GLY A 102 25.53 8.33 -16.39
N LEU A 103 24.86 8.70 -17.48
CA LEU A 103 25.48 8.89 -18.80
C LEU A 103 26.23 10.22 -18.88
N VAL A 104 25.67 11.30 -18.35
CA VAL A 104 26.34 12.62 -18.30
C VAL A 104 27.63 12.52 -17.50
N ASN A 105 27.62 11.84 -16.35
CA ASN A 105 28.80 11.67 -15.50
C ASN A 105 29.91 10.77 -16.10
N LYS A 106 29.64 10.05 -17.20
CA LYS A 106 30.63 9.28 -17.95
C LYS A 106 31.27 10.06 -19.11
N LEU A 107 30.68 11.20 -19.48
CA LEU A 107 31.12 12.04 -20.60
C LEU A 107 31.96 13.25 -20.14
N THR A 108 32.10 13.47 -18.83
CA THR A 108 33.00 14.42 -18.17
C THR A 108 34.14 13.69 -17.50
#